data_AF-A0A7Y2XZM6-F1
#
_entry.id   AF-A0A7Y2XZM6-F1
#
_cell.length_a   1.000
_cell.length_b   1.000
_cell.length_c   1.000
_cell.angle_alpha   90.00
_cell.angle_beta   90.00
_cell.angle_gamma   90.00
#
_symmetry.space_group_name_H-M   'P 1'
#
loop_
_entity.id
_entity.type
_entity.pdbx_description
1 polymer ?
#
loop_
_entity_poly.entity_id
_entity_poly.type
_entity_poly.pdbx_seq_one_letter_code
_entity_poly.pdbx_strand_id
1 'polypeptide(L)'
;GKVWTQPLGFKYAGYELAFDVLTRAASLDKEEIREAIAQTELETIVGKIKFNDQNYSRTPLVGGQWNKGEKWPWEIKITYNDPYPNIPKTGETFSM
;
A
#
# COMPACT_ATOMS: atom_id res chain seq x y z
N GLY A 1 -22.35 -5.76 10.43
CA GLY A 1 -21.44 -5.63 9.27
C GLY A 1 -20.12 -6.32 9.57
N LYS A 2 -19.23 -6.50 8.58
CA LYS A 2 -17.87 -7.05 8.79
C LYS A 2 -16.83 -5.92 8.62
N VAL A 3 -15.74 -5.98 9.36
CA VAL A 3 -14.60 -5.04 9.22
C VAL A 3 -13.83 -5.40 7.95
N TRP A 4 -13.27 -4.40 7.25
CA TRP A 4 -12.36 -4.66 6.13
C TRP A 4 -11.05 -5.30 6.63
N THR A 5 -10.39 -6.01 5.73
CA THR A 5 -9.07 -6.59 6.00
C THR A 5 -7.99 -5.55 5.72
N GLN A 6 -7.01 -5.42 6.60
CA GLN A 6 -5.92 -4.46 6.49
C GLN A 6 -5.11 -4.51 5.17
N PRO A 7 -4.88 -5.69 4.52
CA PRO A 7 -4.19 -5.72 3.23
C PRO A 7 -5.05 -5.28 2.03
N LEU A 8 -6.28 -4.78 2.22
CA LEU A 8 -7.16 -4.37 1.12
C LEU A 8 -6.51 -3.33 0.21
N GLY A 9 -5.84 -2.32 0.78
CA GLY A 9 -5.14 -1.29 0.00
C GLY A 9 -4.05 -1.87 -0.90
N PHE A 10 -3.27 -2.83 -0.40
CA PHE A 10 -2.22 -3.48 -1.20
C PHE A 10 -2.79 -4.33 -2.35
N LYS A 11 -3.94 -4.99 -2.14
CA LYS A 11 -4.63 -5.69 -3.24
C LYS A 11 -5.11 -4.71 -4.31
N TYR A 12 -5.66 -3.57 -3.90
CA TYR A 12 -6.10 -2.53 -4.83
C TYR A 12 -4.94 -1.95 -5.64
N ALA A 13 -3.82 -1.62 -4.98
CA ALA A 13 -2.60 -1.17 -5.65
C ALA A 13 -2.06 -2.20 -6.66
N GLY A 14 -2.21 -3.49 -6.38
CA GLY A 14 -1.89 -4.56 -7.33
C GLY A 14 -2.73 -4.49 -8.63
N TYR A 15 -4.01 -4.09 -8.54
CA TYR A 15 -4.85 -3.87 -9.72
C TYR A 15 -4.50 -2.57 -10.45
N GLU A 16 -4.19 -1.49 -9.73
CA GLU A 16 -3.69 -0.24 -10.33
C GLU A 16 -2.43 -0.52 -11.15
N LEU A 17 -1.47 -1.26 -10.58
CA LEU A 17 -0.24 -1.69 -11.24
C LEU A 17 -0.52 -2.56 -12.47
N ALA A 18 -1.38 -3.58 -12.34
CA ALA A 18 -1.71 -4.47 -13.45
C ALA A 18 -2.35 -3.71 -14.61
N PHE A 19 -3.26 -2.79 -14.32
CA PHE A 19 -3.91 -1.96 -15.34
C PHE A 19 -2.90 -1.06 -16.07
N ASP A 20 -2.05 -0.35 -15.33
CA ASP A 20 -1.01 0.51 -15.90
C ASP A 20 -0.04 -0.28 -16.79
N VAL A 21 0.52 -1.37 -16.25
CA VAL A 21 1.51 -2.22 -16.95
C VAL A 21 0.93 -2.80 -18.23
N LEU A 22 -0.26 -3.41 -18.16
CA LEU A 22 -0.88 -4.04 -19.34
C LEU A 22 -1.26 -3.01 -20.40
N THR A 23 -1.67 -1.81 -19.98
CA THR A 23 -1.96 -0.70 -20.90
C THR A 23 -0.70 -0.21 -21.61
N ARG A 24 0.41 -0.04 -20.88
CA ARG A 24 1.69 0.42 -21.45
C ARG A 24 2.35 -0.65 -22.33
N ALA A 25 2.29 -1.91 -21.94
CA ALA A 25 2.82 -3.01 -22.73
C ALA A 25 2.05 -3.18 -24.05
N ALA A 26 0.73 -2.95 -24.05
CA ALA A 26 -0.15 -3.08 -25.21
C ALA A 26 0.01 -4.42 -25.96
N SER A 27 0.37 -5.47 -25.22
CA SER A 27 0.81 -6.75 -25.75
C SER A 27 0.59 -7.86 -24.72
N LEU A 28 0.56 -9.10 -25.22
CA LEU A 28 0.53 -10.31 -24.40
C LEU A 28 1.89 -11.03 -24.39
N ASP A 29 2.90 -10.46 -25.03
CA ASP A 29 4.26 -10.98 -24.95
C ASP A 29 4.83 -10.79 -23.53
N LYS A 30 5.48 -11.84 -23.03
CA LYS A 30 5.97 -11.88 -21.65
C LYS A 30 7.11 -10.91 -21.40
N GLU A 31 8.01 -10.76 -22.37
CA GLU A 31 9.17 -9.87 -22.23
C GLU A 31 8.73 -8.41 -22.29
N GLU A 32 7.77 -8.08 -23.16
CA GLU A 32 7.19 -6.73 -23.23
C GLU A 32 6.46 -6.34 -21.95
N ILE A 33 5.66 -7.24 -21.37
CA ILE A 33 5.02 -7.02 -20.06
C ILE A 33 6.07 -6.87 -18.96
N ARG A 34 7.09 -7.74 -18.93
CA ARG A 34 8.16 -7.69 -17.92
C ARG A 34 8.93 -6.38 -18.00
N GLU A 35 9.24 -5.91 -19.20
CA GLU A 35 9.89 -4.61 -19.43
C GLU A 35 9.00 -3.45 -18.95
N ALA A 36 7.70 -3.49 -19.25
CA ALA A 36 6.76 -2.50 -18.73
C ALA A 36 6.69 -2.50 -17.19
N ILE A 37 6.77 -3.66 -16.53
CA ILE A 37 6.87 -3.76 -15.06
C ILE A 37 8.16 -3.10 -14.57
N ALA A 38 9.31 -3.41 -15.18
CA ALA A 38 10.61 -2.85 -14.79
C ALA A 38 10.66 -1.32 -14.91
N GLN A 39 9.97 -0.76 -15.90
CA GLN A 39 9.86 0.68 -16.13
C GLN A 39 8.78 1.37 -15.28
N THR A 40 8.10 0.65 -14.39
CA THR A 40 7.00 1.22 -13.59
C THR A 40 7.49 2.33 -12.67
N GLU A 41 6.82 3.48 -12.77
CA GLU A 41 6.91 4.58 -11.83
C GLU A 41 5.49 5.17 -11.63
N LEU A 42 4.72 4.54 -10.73
CA LEU A 42 3.27 4.76 -10.62
C LEU A 42 2.87 5.20 -9.20
N GLU A 43 2.08 6.26 -9.09
CA GLU A 43 1.41 6.61 -7.82
C GLU A 43 0.17 5.73 -7.63
N THR A 44 0.06 5.08 -6.45
CA THR A 44 -1.04 4.17 -6.12
C THR A 44 -1.66 4.54 -4.77
N ILE A 45 -2.73 3.86 -4.37
CA ILE A 45 -3.35 4.07 -3.05
C ILE A 45 -2.40 3.81 -1.86
N VAL A 46 -1.36 2.98 -2.04
CA VAL A 46 -0.35 2.70 -0.99
C VAL A 46 0.93 3.50 -1.17
N GLY A 47 0.90 4.52 -2.02
CA GLY A 47 2.05 5.36 -2.38
C GLY A 47 2.73 4.91 -3.68
N LYS A 48 3.87 5.54 -3.98
CA LYS A 48 4.61 5.31 -5.21
C LYS A 48 5.17 3.89 -5.31
N ILE A 49 4.92 3.23 -6.44
CA ILE A 49 5.54 1.97 -6.82
C ILE A 49 6.61 2.24 -7.87
N LYS A 50 7.87 1.98 -7.50
CA LYS A 50 9.02 1.98 -8.40
C LYS A 50 9.97 0.87 -7.96
N PHE A 51 10.17 -0.11 -8.83
CA PHE A 51 11.04 -1.25 -8.53
C PHE A 51 12.51 -0.84 -8.57
N ASN A 52 13.29 -1.35 -7.62
CA ASN A 52 14.74 -1.22 -7.61
C ASN A 52 15.42 -2.42 -8.29
N ASP A 53 16.75 -2.41 -8.32
CA ASP A 53 17.58 -3.47 -8.91
C ASP A 53 17.40 -4.85 -8.24
N GLN A 54 16.75 -4.90 -7.08
CA GLN A 54 16.42 -6.13 -6.34
C GLN A 54 14.95 -6.55 -6.53
N ASN A 55 14.23 -5.91 -7.47
CA ASN A 55 12.83 -6.17 -7.81
C ASN A 55 11.81 -5.94 -6.68
N TYR A 56 12.03 -4.93 -5.83
CA TYR A 56 11.03 -4.49 -4.85
C TYR A 56 10.85 -2.97 -4.83
N SER A 57 9.70 -2.51 -4.33
CA SER A 57 9.41 -1.10 -4.06
C SER A 57 9.21 -0.89 -2.57
N ARG A 58 9.71 0.23 -2.03
CA ARG A 58 9.40 0.66 -0.67
C ARG A 58 8.21 1.59 -0.69
N THR A 59 7.15 1.20 0.01
CA THR A 59 6.00 2.07 0.25
C THR A 59 6.11 2.71 1.63
N PRO A 60 5.44 3.86 1.87
CA PRO A 60 5.28 4.40 3.20
C PRO A 60 4.76 3.35 4.18
N LEU A 61 5.37 3.26 5.36
CA LEU A 61 4.99 2.35 6.43
C LEU A 61 4.82 3.14 7.72
N VAL A 62 3.67 2.93 8.37
CA VAL A 62 3.32 3.52 9.66
C VAL A 62 3.08 2.42 10.69
N GLY A 63 3.27 2.74 11.97
CA GLY A 63 2.97 1.84 13.08
C GLY A 63 1.52 1.96 13.50
N GLY A 64 0.84 0.82 13.65
CA GLY A 64 -0.53 0.74 14.14
C GLY A 64 -0.66 -0.06 15.43
N GLN A 65 -1.51 0.41 16.33
CA GLN A 65 -1.89 -0.31 17.56
C GLN A 65 -3.40 -0.54 17.59
N TRP A 66 -3.82 -1.73 18.01
CA TRP A 66 -5.23 -2.02 18.29
C TRP A 66 -5.69 -1.27 19.53
N ASN A 67 -6.64 -0.36 19.34
CA ASN A 67 -7.28 0.42 20.38
C ASN A 67 -8.73 -0.05 20.57
N LYS A 68 -9.31 0.23 21.75
CA LYS A 68 -10.74 0.06 21.95
C LYS A 68 -11.49 0.92 20.92
N GLY A 69 -12.32 0.28 20.10
CA GLY A 69 -13.02 0.97 19.04
C GLY A 69 -14.33 1.61 19.52
N GLU A 70 -14.85 2.53 18.70
CA GLU A 70 -16.15 3.18 18.92
C GLU A 70 -17.26 2.40 18.22
N LYS A 71 -17.00 1.94 16.99
CA LYS A 71 -17.96 1.18 16.17
C LYS A 71 -17.76 -0.32 16.31
N TRP A 72 -16.51 -0.76 16.41
CA TRP A 72 -16.15 -2.17 16.60
C TRP A 72 -15.45 -2.35 17.96
N PRO A 73 -15.44 -3.54 18.55
CA PRO A 73 -14.75 -3.76 19.83
C PRO A 73 -13.28 -3.31 19.81
N TRP A 74 -12.61 -3.51 18.66
CA TRP A 74 -11.23 -3.13 18.43
C TRP A 74 -11.07 -2.49 17.06
N GLU A 75 -10.30 -1.41 17.00
CA GLU A 75 -9.92 -0.71 15.77
C GLU A 75 -8.42 -0.45 15.78
N ILE A 76 -7.76 -0.69 14.66
CA ILE A 76 -6.35 -0.32 14.50
C ILE A 76 -6.26 1.19 14.25
N LYS A 77 -5.49 1.88 15.09
CA LYS A 77 -5.18 3.30 14.92
C LYS A 77 -3.70 3.45 14.57
N ILE A 78 -3.37 4.44 13.76
CA ILE A 78 -1.98 4.81 13.45
C ILE A 78 -1.44 5.58 14.64
N THR A 79 -0.42 5.04 15.31
CA THR A 79 0.18 5.63 16.51
C THR A 79 1.63 6.06 16.31
N TYR A 80 2.26 5.65 15.21
CA TYR A 80 3.62 6.05 14.83
C TYR A 80 3.68 6.37 13.33
N ASN A 81 4.13 7.58 12.99
CA ASN A 81 4.22 8.07 11.63
C ASN A 81 5.48 8.91 11.36
N ASP A 82 6.49 8.89 12.24
CA ASP A 82 7.66 9.77 12.15
C ASP A 82 8.36 9.76 10.77
N PRO A 83 8.53 8.62 10.07
CA PRO A 83 9.15 8.62 8.75
C PRO A 83 8.26 9.21 7.64
N TYR A 84 6.95 9.31 7.88
CA TYR A 84 5.93 9.74 6.91
C TYR A 84 4.84 10.61 7.57
N PRO A 85 5.19 11.83 8.04
CA PRO A 85 4.28 12.67 8.84
C PRO A 85 3.07 13.20 8.06
N ASN A 86 3.13 13.15 6.73
CA ASN A 86 2.00 13.45 5.85
C ASN A 86 0.85 12.43 5.99
N ILE A 87 1.10 11.26 6.58
CA ILE A 87 0.08 10.27 6.95
C ILE A 87 -0.32 10.54 8.41
N PRO A 88 -1.51 11.07 8.70
CA PRO A 88 -1.88 11.48 10.06
C PRO A 88 -1.98 10.29 11.03
N LYS A 89 -1.53 10.51 12.27
CA LYS A 89 -1.91 9.61 13.38
C LYS A 89 -3.42 9.62 13.56
N THR A 90 -3.98 8.47 13.91
CA THR A 90 -5.42 8.31 14.20
C THR A 90 -5.69 7.84 15.63
N GLY A 91 -4.63 7.78 16.45
CA GLY A 91 -4.69 7.47 17.87
C GLY A 91 -3.33 7.66 18.53
N GLU A 92 -3.29 7.44 19.84
CA GLU A 92 -2.06 7.49 20.64
C GLU A 92 -1.63 6.07 21.03
N THR A 93 -0.33 5.89 21.24
CA THR A 93 0.19 4.64 21.79
C THR A 93 -0.19 4.55 23.26
N PHE A 94 -0.70 3.40 23.71
CA PHE A 94 -0.92 3.12 25.13
C PHE A 94 -0.09 1.92 25.59
N SER A 95 0.41 1.98 26.82
CA SER A 95 1.01 0.83 27.51
C SER A 95 -0.08 -0.06 28.10
N MET A 96 0.14 -1.37 28.13
CA MET A 96 -0.67 -2.30 28.93
C MET A 96 -0.47 -2.08 30.43
#